data_AF-A0A963WTI7-F1
#
_entry.id   AF-A0A963WTI7-F1
#
_cell.length_a   1.000
_cell.length_b   1.000
_cell.length_c   1.000
_cell.angle_alpha   90.00
_cell.angle_beta   90.00
_cell.angle_gamma   90.00
#
_symmetry.space_group_name_H-M   'P 1'
#
loop_
_entity.id
_entity.type
_entity.pdbx_description
1 polymer ?
#
loop_
_entity_poly.entity_id
_entity_poly.type
_entity_poly.pdbx_seq_one_letter_code
_entity_poly.pdbx_strand_id
1 'polypeptide(L)' 'MANQIAANFAAAGETQAVAATAEHITKFWDPRMKAGIFASDLSALSPIARAAVESLQEQA' A
#
# COMPACT_ATOMS: atom_id res chain seq x y z
N MET A 1 2.80 7.40 -5.72
CA MET A 1 1.37 7.34 -5.31
C MET A 1 1.16 6.59 -4.00
N ALA A 2 1.57 5.32 -3.86
CA ALA A 2 1.39 4.54 -2.62
C ALA A 2 1.90 5.27 -1.35
N ASN A 3 3.10 5.85 -1.40
CA ASN A 3 3.65 6.66 -0.29
C ASN A 3 2.78 7.87 0.09
N GLN A 4 2.10 8.50 -0.88
CA GLN A 4 1.23 9.65 -0.61
C GLN A 4 -0.08 9.21 0.04
N ILE A 5 -0.63 8.08 -0.39
CA ILE A 5 -1.81 7.46 0.25
C ILE A 5 -1.47 7.10 1.70
N ALA A 6 -0.32 6.45 1.92
CA ALA A 6 0.15 6.10 3.26
C ALA A 6 0.36 7.33 4.14
N ALA A 7 0.95 8.41 3.60
CA ALA A 7 1.14 9.66 4.33
C ALA A 7 -0.19 10.30 4.77
N ASN A 8 -1.24 10.22 3.95
CA ASN A 8 -2.57 10.73 4.31
C ASN A 8 -3.18 9.97 5.50
N PHE A 9 -2.90 8.67 5.65
CA PHE A 9 -3.43 7.86 6.74
C PHE A 9 -2.51 7.81 7.98
N ALA A 10 -1.28 8.31 7.89
CA ALA A 10 -0.27 8.18 8.94
C ALA A 10 -0.74 8.71 10.31
N ALA A 11 -1.58 9.76 10.35
CA ALA A 11 -2.13 10.33 11.58
C ALA A 11 -3.05 9.37 12.37
N ALA A 12 -3.60 8.34 11.73
CA ALA A 12 -4.42 7.32 12.39
C ALA A 12 -3.59 6.27 13.16
N GLY A 13 -2.26 6.35 13.10
CA GLY A 13 -1.35 5.35 13.66
C GLY A 13 -1.03 4.23 12.67
N GLU A 14 0.13 3.60 12.86
CA GLU A 14 0.74 2.71 11.86
C GLU A 14 -0.17 1.55 11.44
N THR A 15 -0.73 0.79 12.40
CA THR A 15 -1.61 -0.35 12.11
C THR A 15 -2.83 0.05 11.28
N GLN A 16 -3.49 1.16 11.64
CA GLN A 16 -4.66 1.65 10.90
C GLN A 16 -4.25 2.19 9.53
N ALA A 17 -3.10 2.87 9.44
CA ALA A 17 -2.61 3.42 8.19
C ALA A 17 -2.24 2.34 7.17
N VAL A 18 -1.64 1.23 7.62
CA VAL A 18 -1.35 0.06 6.77
C VAL A 18 -2.63 -0.52 6.21
N ALA A 19 -3.61 -0.80 7.07
CA ALA A 19 -4.90 -1.36 6.66
C ALA A 19 -5.65 -0.44 5.68
N ALA A 20 -5.74 0.86 5.99
CA ALA A 20 -6.41 1.84 5.13
C ALA A 20 -5.70 2.01 3.78
N THR A 21 -4.36 1.94 3.75
CA THR A 21 -3.59 2.01 2.50
C THR A 21 -3.84 0.77 1.63
N ALA A 22 -3.82 -0.43 2.21
CA ALA A 22 -4.09 -1.68 1.50
C ALA A 22 -5.52 -1.70 0.94
N GLU A 23 -6.50 -1.28 1.74
CA GLU A 23 -7.90 -1.15 1.33
C GLU A 23 -8.06 -0.15 0.16
N HIS A 24 -7.39 1.01 0.24
CA HIS A 24 -7.43 2.01 -0.82
C HIS A 24 -6.86 1.47 -2.13
N ILE A 25 -5.70 0.83 -2.10
CA ILE A 25 -5.10 0.19 -3.30
C ILE A 25 -6.07 -0.86 -3.86
N THR A 26 -6.67 -1.68 -2.99
CA THR A 26 -7.61 -2.72 -3.42
C THR A 26 -8.83 -2.15 -4.13
N LYS A 27 -9.43 -1.09 -3.58
CA LYS A 27 -10.68 -0.51 -4.08
C LYS A 27 -10.50 0.37 -5.31
N PHE A 28 -9.40 1.12 -5.39
CA PHE A 28 -9.28 2.22 -6.35
C PHE A 28 -8.22 2.01 -7.42
N TRP A 29 -7.26 1.10 -7.23
CA TRP A 29 -6.27 0.83 -8.27
C TRP A 29 -6.78 -0.22 -9.26
N ASP A 30 -6.52 0.03 -10.53
CA ASP A 30 -6.80 -0.96 -11.56
C ASP A 30 -5.81 -2.16 -11.48
N PRO A 31 -6.15 -3.31 -12.11
CA PRO A 31 -5.30 -4.49 -12.06
C PRO A 31 -3.86 -4.29 -12.56
N ARG A 32 -3.63 -3.39 -13.53
CA ARG A 32 -2.29 -3.12 -14.06
C ARG A 32 -1.45 -2.32 -13.08
N MET A 33 -2.04 -1.35 -12.39
CA MET A 33 -1.37 -0.62 -11.30
C MET A 33 -0.93 -1.56 -10.18
N LYS A 34 -1.82 -2.48 -9.76
CA LYS A 34 -1.51 -3.50 -8.73
C LYS A 34 -0.38 -4.41 -9.18
N ALA A 35 -0.45 -4.94 -10.40
CA ALA A 35 0.63 -5.75 -10.96
C ALA A 35 1.96 -5.00 -11.03
N GLY A 36 1.93 -3.71 -11.41
CA GLY A 36 3.10 -2.86 -11.48
C GLY A 36 3.80 -2.66 -10.12
N ILE A 37 3.03 -2.41 -9.06
CA ILE A 37 3.62 -2.24 -7.72
C ILE A 37 4.11 -3.57 -7.13
N PHE A 38 3.40 -4.68 -7.35
CA PHE A 38 3.83 -6.01 -6.90
C PHE A 38 5.12 -6.48 -7.56
N ALA A 39 5.41 -6.01 -8.79
CA ALA A 39 6.65 -6.29 -9.50
C ALA A 39 7.76 -5.25 -9.26
N SER A 40 7.48 -4.18 -8.49
CA SER A 40 8.44 -3.10 -8.24
C SER A 40 9.34 -3.40 -7.04
N ASP A 41 10.49 -2.72 -6.97
CA ASP A 41 11.31 -2.72 -5.76
C ASP A 41 10.61 -1.92 -4.64
N LEU A 42 10.18 -2.62 -3.60
CA LEU A 42 9.46 -2.03 -2.47
C LEU A 42 10.39 -1.28 -1.49
N SER A 43 11.73 -1.34 -1.67
CA SER A 43 12.69 -0.65 -0.82
C SER A 43 12.53 0.88 -0.81
N ALA A 44 11.97 1.44 -1.89
CA ALA A 44 11.69 2.86 -2.03
C ALA A 44 10.33 3.29 -1.43
N LEU A 45 9.52 2.34 -0.93
CA LEU A 45 8.26 2.64 -0.26
C LEU A 45 8.49 3.06 1.19
N SER A 46 7.60 3.91 1.69
CA SER A 46 7.55 4.17 3.13
C SER A 46 7.19 2.89 3.90
N PRO A 47 7.55 2.77 5.18
CA PRO A 47 7.24 1.57 5.97
C PRO A 47 5.76 1.17 5.92
N ILE A 48 4.85 2.15 6.02
CA ILE A 48 3.39 1.93 5.92
C ILE A 48 2.98 1.43 4.53
N ALA A 49 3.46 2.08 3.46
CA ALA A 49 3.11 1.70 2.09
C ALA A 49 3.66 0.32 1.75
N ARG A 50 4.89 0.01 2.18
CA ARG A 50 5.51 -1.31 2.01
C ARG A 50 4.70 -2.39 2.71
N ALA A 51 4.41 -2.23 4.00
CA ALA A 51 3.63 -3.21 4.76
C ALA A 51 2.23 -3.42 4.18
N ALA A 52 1.60 -2.36 3.66
CA ALA A 52 0.32 -2.47 2.96
C ALA A 52 0.44 -3.32 1.70
N VAL A 53 1.45 -3.08 0.86
CA VAL A 53 1.68 -3.85 -0.37
C VAL A 53 2.03 -5.31 -0.06
N GLU A 54 2.89 -5.56 0.91
CA GLU A 54 3.25 -6.92 1.37
C GLU A 54 2.00 -7.67 1.84
N SER A 55 1.14 -7.03 2.65
CA SER A 55 -0.10 -7.65 3.10
C SER A 55 -1.05 -8.03 1.96
N LEU A 56 -1.05 -7.28 0.85
CA LEU A 56 -1.86 -7.58 -0.32
C LEU A 56 -1.29 -8.74 -1.14
N GLN A 57 0.04 -8.89 -1.17
CA GLN A 57 0.70 -10.01 -1.84
C GLN A 57 0.45 -11.33 -1.11
N GLU A 58 0.35 -11.31 0.23
CA GLU A 58 0.02 -12.50 1.04
C GLU A 58 -1.45 -12.95 0.87
N GLN A 59 -2.33 -12.06 0.44
CA GLN A 59 -3.76 -12.32 0.23
C GLN A 59 -4.11 -12.78 -1.20
N ALA A 60 -3.15 -12.76 -2.13
CA ALA A 60 -3.34 -13.07 -3.56
C ALA A 60 -2.98 -14.53 -3.87
#